data_AF-A0A817GP66-F1
#
_entry.id   AF-A0A817GP66-F1
#
_cell.length_a   1.000
_cell.length_b   1.000
_cell.length_c   1.000
_cell.angle_alpha   90.00
_cell.angle_beta   90.00
_cell.angle_gamma   90.00
#
_symmetry.space_group_name_H-M   'P 1'
#
loop_
_entity.id
_entity.type
_entity.pdbx_description
1 polymer ?
#
loop_
_entity_poly.entity_id
_entity_poly.type
_entity_poly.pdbx_seq_one_letter_code
_entity_poly.pdbx_strand_id
1 'polypeptide(L)'
;MYAQHKGVAMDAPLAPMIANIFMAHLETTLMDRLLQFGITHYPFLMIFIHSLSLPIKWKTTIYHKPTFTGLLTNPNSYVPSQNKKASMVSMVNRALLICSTYTLLGTEFNEIRRIGLENDYSLSFIDTTIGIKLSQHRNKINRKLNKPIIRCDKKKIYIEIPLIRSFTLELKKKNHTPL
;
A
#
# COMPACT_ATOMS: atom_id res chain seq x y z
N MET A 1 1.75 9.56 -27.03
CA MET A 1 2.04 10.43 -25.87
C MET A 1 0.76 10.64 -25.09
N TYR A 2 0.71 10.30 -23.81
CA TYR A 2 -0.47 10.54 -22.98
C TYR A 2 -0.34 11.92 -22.32
N ALA A 3 -1.28 12.82 -22.59
CA ALA A 3 -1.35 14.12 -21.94
C ALA A 3 -2.27 14.02 -20.72
N GLN A 4 -1.74 14.26 -19.52
CA GLN A 4 -2.54 14.30 -18.31
C GLN A 4 -3.38 15.57 -18.30
N HIS A 5 -4.65 15.46 -18.70
CA HIS A 5 -5.51 16.63 -18.88
C HIS A 5 -6.04 17.20 -17.57
N LYS A 6 -6.14 16.35 -16.51
CA LYS A 6 -6.59 16.69 -15.16
C LYS A 6 -5.89 15.79 -14.14
N GLY A 7 -5.20 16.39 -13.17
CA GLY A 7 -4.50 15.71 -12.08
C GLY A 7 -4.27 16.69 -10.93
N VAL A 8 -4.10 16.15 -9.73
CA VAL A 8 -3.72 16.96 -8.56
C VAL A 8 -2.20 16.91 -8.45
N ALA A 9 -1.55 18.05 -8.24
CA ALA A 9 -0.11 18.08 -7.99
C ALA A 9 0.23 17.19 -6.79
N MET A 10 1.31 16.40 -6.88
CA MET A 10 1.71 15.44 -5.85
C MET A 10 1.86 16.08 -4.46
N ASP A 11 2.28 17.35 -4.43
CA ASP A 11 2.53 18.11 -3.19
C ASP A 11 1.32 18.94 -2.74
N ALA A 12 0.19 18.87 -3.43
CA ALA A 12 -1.00 19.59 -3.00
C ALA A 12 -1.55 18.97 -1.70
N PRO A 13 -1.97 19.78 -0.71
CA PRO A 13 -2.48 19.27 0.56
C PRO A 13 -3.72 18.38 0.41
N LEU A 14 -4.45 18.50 -0.71
CA LEU A 14 -5.63 17.70 -1.03
C LEU A 14 -5.29 16.40 -1.82
N ALA A 15 -4.07 16.28 -2.33
CA ALA A 15 -3.65 15.13 -3.14
C ALA A 15 -3.81 13.78 -2.41
N PRO A 16 -3.45 13.65 -1.12
CA PRO A 16 -3.62 12.38 -0.41
C PRO A 16 -5.09 11.97 -0.27
N MET A 17 -5.98 12.94 -0.05
CA MET A 17 -7.42 12.68 0.08
C MET A 17 -8.02 12.25 -1.26
N ILE A 18 -7.69 12.97 -2.34
CA ILE A 18 -8.17 12.64 -3.69
C ILE A 18 -7.62 11.29 -4.15
N ALA A 19 -6.34 11.00 -3.87
CA ALA A 19 -5.73 9.71 -4.16
C ALA A 19 -6.46 8.56 -3.44
N ASN A 20 -6.80 8.73 -2.16
CA ASN A 20 -7.55 7.72 -1.41
C ASN A 20 -8.96 7.49 -1.98
N ILE A 21 -9.68 8.56 -2.33
CA ILE A 21 -11.02 8.45 -2.94
C ILE A 21 -10.93 7.74 -4.29
N PHE A 22 -9.98 8.15 -5.13
CA PHE A 22 -9.77 7.55 -6.44
C PHE A 22 -9.36 6.08 -6.35
N MET A 23 -8.43 5.75 -5.45
CA MET A 23 -8.02 4.36 -5.21
C MET A 23 -9.16 3.50 -4.69
N ALA A 24 -10.00 4.02 -3.77
CA ALA A 24 -11.16 3.29 -3.29
C ALA A 24 -12.19 3.02 -4.41
N HIS A 25 -12.42 4.01 -5.28
CA HIS A 25 -13.30 3.85 -6.44
C HIS A 25 -12.72 2.91 -7.49
N LEU A 26 -11.41 2.99 -7.73
CA LEU A 26 -10.71 2.05 -8.60
C LEU A 26 -10.79 0.64 -8.03
N GLU A 27 -10.55 0.44 -6.75
CA GLU A 27 -10.56 -0.91 -6.15
C GLU A 27 -11.93 -1.58 -6.30
N THR A 28 -13.03 -0.87 -6.06
CA THR A 28 -14.37 -1.43 -6.26
C THR A 28 -14.66 -1.73 -7.73
N THR A 29 -14.40 -0.76 -8.61
CA THR A 29 -14.74 -0.90 -10.03
C THR A 29 -13.83 -1.86 -10.78
N LEU A 30 -12.53 -1.86 -10.46
CA LEU A 30 -11.51 -2.67 -11.11
C LEU A 30 -11.65 -4.13 -10.70
N MET A 31 -11.85 -4.44 -9.41
CA MET A 31 -11.97 -5.83 -8.98
C MET A 31 -13.20 -6.51 -9.59
N ASP A 32 -14.34 -5.82 -9.67
CA ASP A 32 -15.55 -6.34 -10.32
C ASP A 32 -15.33 -6.60 -11.81
N ARG A 33 -14.66 -5.68 -12.51
CA ARG A 33 -14.33 -5.86 -13.94
C ARG A 33 -13.31 -6.97 -14.17
N LEU A 34 -12.27 -7.07 -13.34
CA LEU A 34 -11.26 -8.14 -13.46
C LEU A 34 -11.91 -9.51 -13.36
N LEU A 35 -12.89 -9.68 -12.46
CA LEU A 35 -13.67 -10.91 -12.35
C LEU A 35 -14.51 -11.20 -13.60
N GLN A 36 -15.14 -10.18 -14.18
CA GLN A 36 -15.89 -10.34 -15.44
C GLN A 36 -15.00 -10.77 -16.60
N PHE A 37 -13.75 -10.30 -16.66
CA PHE A 37 -12.78 -10.66 -17.68
C PHE A 37 -11.99 -11.95 -17.37
N GLY A 38 -12.27 -12.63 -16.26
CA GLY A 38 -11.55 -13.84 -15.85
C GLY A 38 -10.09 -13.61 -15.43
N ILE A 39 -9.71 -12.37 -15.11
CA ILE A 39 -8.36 -12.02 -14.71
C ILE A 39 -8.18 -12.32 -13.22
N THR A 40 -7.35 -13.30 -12.92
CA THR A 40 -7.11 -13.79 -11.55
C THR A 40 -5.92 -13.15 -10.85
N HIS A 41 -5.10 -12.38 -11.57
CA HIS A 41 -3.86 -11.78 -11.06
C HIS A 41 -3.62 -10.38 -11.61
N TYR A 42 -3.13 -9.47 -10.76
CA TYR A 42 -2.90 -8.07 -11.10
C TYR A 42 -1.70 -7.47 -10.33
N PRO A 43 -0.59 -7.16 -11.01
CA PRO A 43 0.55 -6.47 -10.41
C PRO A 43 0.42 -4.94 -10.46
N PHE A 44 0.62 -4.25 -9.34
CA PHE A 44 0.65 -2.78 -9.27
C PHE A 44 1.62 -2.24 -8.22
N LEU A 45 2.53 -1.34 -8.62
CA LEU A 45 3.42 -0.56 -7.73
C LEU A 45 4.05 -1.35 -6.57
N MET A 46 4.42 -2.62 -6.79
CA MET A 46 5.01 -3.58 -5.83
C MET A 46 4.04 -4.51 -5.08
N ILE A 47 2.75 -4.41 -5.35
CA ILE A 47 1.70 -5.31 -4.84
C ILE A 47 1.34 -6.29 -5.95
N PHE A 48 1.28 -7.57 -5.63
CA PHE A 48 0.73 -8.61 -6.49
C PHE A 48 -0.59 -9.10 -5.89
N ILE A 49 -1.69 -8.79 -6.58
CA ILE A 49 -3.03 -9.22 -6.17
C ILE A 49 -3.33 -10.52 -6.91
N HIS A 50 -3.73 -11.56 -6.19
CA HIS A 50 -4.17 -12.82 -6.80
C HIS A 50 -5.39 -13.41 -6.10
N SER A 51 -6.25 -14.09 -6.86
CA SER A 51 -7.35 -14.91 -6.35
C SER A 51 -7.13 -16.37 -6.73
N LEU A 52 -7.25 -17.28 -5.75
CA LEU A 52 -6.86 -18.70 -5.91
C LEU A 52 -8.05 -19.68 -5.92
N SER A 53 -9.21 -19.31 -5.38
CA SER A 53 -10.35 -20.23 -5.27
C SER A 53 -11.69 -19.51 -5.14
N LEU A 54 -12.78 -20.22 -5.42
CA LEU A 54 -14.15 -19.83 -5.07
C LEU A 54 -14.44 -20.21 -3.60
N PRO A 55 -15.08 -19.34 -2.78
CA PRO A 55 -15.44 -17.94 -3.07
C PRO A 55 -14.18 -17.06 -3.23
N ILE A 56 -14.26 -16.09 -4.14
CA ILE A 56 -13.13 -15.22 -4.52
C ILE A 56 -12.60 -14.52 -3.27
N LYS A 57 -11.42 -14.96 -2.83
CA LYS A 57 -10.67 -14.31 -1.76
C LYS A 57 -9.38 -13.76 -2.32
N TRP A 58 -9.33 -12.44 -2.43
CA TRP A 58 -8.14 -11.72 -2.85
C TRP A 58 -7.05 -11.86 -1.79
N LYS A 59 -5.85 -12.15 -2.26
CA LYS A 59 -4.62 -12.17 -1.46
C LYS A 59 -3.62 -11.22 -2.09
N THR A 60 -2.82 -10.58 -1.25
CA THR A 60 -1.79 -9.64 -1.65
C THR A 60 -0.43 -10.17 -1.23
N THR A 61 0.51 -10.19 -2.18
CA THR A 61 1.92 -10.53 -1.96
C THR A 61 2.81 -9.45 -2.56
N ILE A 62 4.10 -9.51 -2.29
CA ILE A 62 5.05 -8.59 -2.92
C ILE A 62 5.19 -8.97 -4.40
N TYR A 63 5.13 -7.96 -5.27
CA TYR A 63 5.45 -8.10 -6.68
C TYR A 63 6.90 -7.71 -6.92
N HIS A 64 7.69 -8.64 -7.43
CA HIS A 64 9.00 -8.37 -8.01
C HIS A 64 8.85 -8.15 -9.51
N LYS A 65 9.35 -7.00 -10.00
CA LYS A 65 9.40 -6.75 -11.44
C LYS A 65 10.33 -7.77 -12.10
N PRO A 66 10.14 -8.10 -13.39
CA PRO A 66 11.06 -9.00 -14.10
C PRO A 66 12.53 -8.54 -14.08
N THR A 67 12.76 -7.23 -13.93
CA THR A 67 14.09 -6.62 -13.84
C THR A 67 14.65 -6.56 -12.42
N PHE A 68 13.97 -7.14 -11.43
CA PHE A 68 14.42 -7.11 -10.04
C PHE A 68 15.57 -8.11 -9.84
N THR A 69 16.77 -7.59 -9.59
CA THR A 69 17.98 -8.39 -9.41
C THR A 69 18.26 -8.78 -7.96
N GLY A 70 17.49 -8.27 -6.99
CA GLY A 70 17.76 -8.51 -5.58
C GLY A 70 18.99 -7.77 -5.02
N LEU A 71 19.56 -6.82 -5.75
CA LEU A 71 20.75 -6.10 -5.28
C LEU A 71 20.42 -5.11 -4.17
N LEU A 72 21.17 -5.17 -3.07
CA LEU A 72 21.10 -4.26 -1.93
C LEU A 72 22.44 -3.54 -1.73
N THR A 73 22.44 -2.50 -0.89
CA THR A 73 23.68 -1.82 -0.50
C THR A 73 24.60 -2.82 0.20
N ASN A 74 25.83 -3.00 -0.29
CA ASN A 74 26.78 -3.91 0.35
C ASN A 74 27.09 -3.46 1.80
N PRO A 75 27.05 -4.36 2.79
CA PRO A 75 27.27 -4.03 4.20
C PRO A 75 28.71 -3.54 4.50
N ASN A 76 29.69 -3.94 3.68
CA ASN A 76 31.10 -3.56 3.80
C ASN A 76 31.47 -2.28 3.04
N SER A 77 30.52 -1.68 2.29
CA SER A 77 30.75 -0.42 1.57
C SER A 77 31.01 0.76 2.51
N TYR A 78 31.55 1.87 2.00
CA TYR A 78 31.76 3.09 2.79
C TYR A 78 30.48 3.90 3.06
N VAL A 79 29.30 3.34 2.71
CA VAL A 79 27.99 3.97 2.91
C VAL A 79 27.65 3.99 4.42
N PRO A 80 27.00 5.05 4.93
CA PRO A 80 26.54 5.10 6.32
C PRO A 80 25.74 3.86 6.72
N SER A 81 25.97 3.37 7.94
CA SER A 81 25.33 2.15 8.47
C SER A 81 23.80 2.25 8.51
N GLN A 82 23.27 3.46 8.67
CA GLN A 82 21.85 3.75 8.64
C GLN A 82 21.23 3.43 7.28
N ASN A 83 21.90 3.72 6.17
CA ASN A 83 21.37 3.50 4.82
C ASN A 83 21.37 2.01 4.48
N LYS A 84 22.43 1.28 4.86
CA LYS A 84 22.51 -0.19 4.75
C LYS A 84 21.35 -0.84 5.51
N LYS A 85 21.15 -0.42 6.77
CA LYS A 85 20.02 -0.87 7.60
C LYS A 85 18.67 -0.48 6.98
N ALA A 86 18.54 0.72 6.44
CA ALA A 86 17.30 1.21 5.83
C ALA A 86 16.90 0.36 4.62
N SER A 87 17.86 -0.14 3.84
CA SER A 87 17.59 -1.05 2.72
C SER A 87 16.84 -2.30 3.17
N MET A 88 17.36 -2.99 4.19
CA MET A 88 16.72 -4.18 4.77
C MET A 88 15.40 -3.84 5.47
N VAL A 89 15.37 -2.78 6.27
CA VAL A 89 14.16 -2.35 6.98
C VAL A 89 13.03 -1.99 6.01
N SER A 90 13.35 -1.41 4.85
CA SER A 90 12.40 -1.10 3.79
C SER A 90 11.71 -2.36 3.26
N MET A 91 12.48 -3.40 2.93
CA MET A 91 11.93 -4.68 2.46
C MET A 91 11.00 -5.32 3.49
N VAL A 92 11.44 -5.38 4.75
CA VAL A 92 10.64 -5.95 5.85
C VAL A 92 9.36 -5.15 6.08
N ASN A 93 9.44 -3.81 6.11
CA ASN A 93 8.25 -2.97 6.27
C ASN A 93 7.26 -3.13 5.11
N ARG A 94 7.77 -3.28 3.88
CA ARG A 94 6.93 -3.52 2.70
C ARG A 94 6.23 -4.88 2.80
N ALA A 95 6.92 -5.93 3.21
CA ALA A 95 6.31 -7.25 3.42
C ALA A 95 5.20 -7.20 4.47
N LEU A 96 5.46 -6.54 5.61
CA LEU A 96 4.48 -6.34 6.68
C LEU A 96 3.27 -5.51 6.26
N LEU A 97 3.43 -4.59 5.30
CA LEU A 97 2.34 -3.77 4.80
C LEU A 97 1.49 -4.49 3.75
N ILE A 98 2.14 -5.27 2.88
CA ILE A 98 1.52 -5.81 1.66
C ILE A 98 0.95 -7.21 1.88
N CYS A 99 1.58 -8.06 2.69
CA CYS A 99 1.15 -9.46 2.80
C CYS A 99 -0.20 -9.59 3.52
N SER A 100 -1.19 -10.19 2.85
CA SER A 100 -2.53 -10.38 3.43
C SER A 100 -2.61 -11.48 4.48
N THR A 101 -1.66 -12.41 4.49
CA THR A 101 -1.72 -13.62 5.35
C THR A 101 -0.33 -13.93 5.92
N TYR A 102 -0.31 -14.47 7.13
CA TYR A 102 0.94 -14.80 7.81
C TYR A 102 1.77 -15.86 7.08
N THR A 103 1.13 -16.80 6.38
CA THR A 103 1.82 -17.80 5.56
C THR A 103 2.61 -17.16 4.42
N LEU A 104 1.98 -16.24 3.70
CA LEU A 104 2.60 -15.45 2.63
C LEU A 104 3.69 -14.53 3.19
N LEU A 105 3.45 -13.91 4.34
CA LEU A 105 4.48 -13.11 5.02
C LEU A 105 5.71 -13.96 5.38
N GLY A 106 5.50 -15.20 5.82
CA GLY A 106 6.57 -16.14 6.11
C GLY A 106 7.41 -16.50 4.88
N THR A 107 6.76 -16.74 3.74
CA THR A 107 7.47 -17.00 2.47
C THR A 107 8.28 -15.77 2.04
N GLU A 108 7.71 -14.57 2.17
CA GLU A 108 8.42 -13.32 1.87
C GLU A 108 9.61 -13.07 2.81
N PHE A 109 9.50 -13.42 4.10
CA PHE A 109 10.64 -13.33 5.01
C PHE A 109 11.77 -14.29 4.65
N ASN A 110 11.45 -15.49 4.15
CA ASN A 110 12.47 -16.40 3.64
C ASN A 110 13.16 -15.84 2.40
N GLU A 111 12.42 -15.18 1.53
CA GLU A 111 12.98 -14.50 0.36
C GLU A 111 13.87 -13.31 0.75
N ILE A 112 13.44 -12.51 1.73
CA ILE A 112 14.26 -11.42 2.29
C ILE A 112 15.56 -11.97 2.91
N ARG A 113 15.53 -13.13 3.58
CA ARG A 113 16.73 -13.80 4.08
C ARG A 113 17.65 -14.22 2.94
N ARG A 114 17.12 -14.86 1.90
CA ARG A 114 17.87 -15.26 0.71
C ARG A 114 18.58 -14.07 0.09
N ILE A 115 17.83 -13.00 -0.21
CA ILE A 115 18.36 -11.76 -0.78
C ILE A 115 19.41 -11.13 0.14
N GLY A 116 19.17 -11.07 1.44
CA GLY A 116 20.13 -10.51 2.40
C GLY A 116 21.45 -11.29 2.42
N LEU A 117 21.39 -12.62 2.45
CA LEU A 117 22.57 -13.49 2.43
C LEU A 117 23.38 -13.35 1.14
N GLU A 118 22.70 -13.25 -0.01
CA GLU A 118 23.34 -13.00 -1.31
C GLU A 118 24.04 -11.64 -1.39
N ASN A 119 23.67 -10.69 -0.51
CA ASN A 119 24.29 -9.38 -0.39
C ASN A 119 25.21 -9.27 0.84
N ASP A 120 25.73 -10.39 1.35
CA ASP A 120 26.67 -10.48 2.48
C ASP A 120 26.13 -9.99 3.83
N TYR A 121 24.80 -9.84 4.00
CA TYR A 121 24.23 -9.51 5.30
C TYR A 121 24.22 -10.74 6.21
N SER A 122 24.62 -10.56 7.46
CA SER A 122 24.59 -11.66 8.44
C SER A 122 23.17 -12.08 8.79
N LEU A 123 22.93 -13.39 8.89
CA LEU A 123 21.60 -13.92 9.21
C LEU A 123 21.04 -13.37 10.54
N SER A 124 21.90 -13.25 11.55
CA SER A 124 21.56 -12.65 12.85
C SER A 124 21.02 -11.22 12.70
N PHE A 125 21.63 -10.40 11.86
CA PHE A 125 21.16 -9.05 11.59
C PHE A 125 19.78 -9.04 10.90
N ILE A 126 19.59 -9.94 9.93
CA ILE A 126 18.32 -10.06 9.19
C ILE A 126 17.20 -10.46 10.14
N ASP A 127 17.38 -11.54 10.90
CA ASP A 127 16.37 -12.08 11.81
C ASP A 127 16.04 -11.11 12.95
N THR A 128 17.06 -10.45 13.50
CA THR A 128 16.87 -9.40 14.52
C THR A 128 16.03 -8.25 13.95
N THR A 129 16.31 -7.83 12.72
CA THR A 129 15.54 -6.77 12.06
C THR A 129 14.09 -7.18 11.83
N ILE A 130 13.85 -8.40 11.35
CA ILE A 130 12.51 -8.96 11.16
C ILE A 130 11.76 -9.00 12.50
N GLY A 131 12.35 -9.56 13.56
CA GLY A 131 11.72 -9.67 14.87
C GLY A 131 11.36 -8.32 15.49
N ILE A 132 12.29 -7.35 15.43
CA ILE A 132 12.04 -5.98 15.91
C ILE A 132 10.91 -5.33 15.11
N LYS A 133 10.90 -5.45 13.78
CA LYS A 133 9.88 -4.79 12.96
C LYS A 133 8.52 -5.46 13.09
N LEU A 134 8.47 -6.79 13.19
CA LEU A 134 7.24 -7.54 13.42
C LEU A 134 6.61 -7.20 14.76
N SER A 135 7.39 -7.15 15.84
CA SER A 135 6.89 -6.75 17.17
C SER A 135 6.39 -5.31 17.18
N GLN A 136 7.13 -4.38 16.56
CA GLN A 136 6.70 -2.98 16.39
C GLN A 136 5.39 -2.88 15.60
N HIS A 137 5.27 -3.63 14.51
CA HIS A 137 4.07 -3.66 13.67
C HIS A 137 2.86 -4.18 14.45
N ARG A 138 3.01 -5.29 15.17
CA ARG A 138 1.97 -5.85 16.04
C ARG A 138 1.53 -4.86 17.11
N ASN A 139 2.48 -4.21 17.79
CA ASN A 139 2.19 -3.21 18.81
C ASN A 139 1.46 -2.00 18.23
N LYS A 140 1.82 -1.55 17.02
CA LYS A 140 1.14 -0.46 16.31
C LYS A 140 -0.31 -0.81 15.98
N ILE A 141 -0.57 -2.04 15.52
CA ILE A 141 -1.93 -2.53 15.26
C ILE A 141 -2.74 -2.58 16.56
N ASN A 142 -2.20 -3.19 17.61
CA ASN A 142 -2.87 -3.29 18.90
C ASN A 142 -3.18 -1.90 19.48
N ARG A 143 -2.25 -0.96 19.37
CA ARG A 143 -2.48 0.42 19.80
C ARG A 143 -3.57 1.11 18.98
N LYS A 144 -3.71 0.81 17.69
CA LYS A 144 -4.78 1.35 16.84
C LYS A 144 -6.14 0.77 17.22
N LEU A 145 -6.21 -0.53 17.52
CA LEU A 145 -7.43 -1.22 17.95
C LEU A 145 -7.89 -0.77 19.34
N ASN A 146 -6.94 -0.58 20.27
CA ASN A 146 -7.22 -0.20 21.65
C ASN A 146 -7.33 1.32 21.84
N LYS A 147 -7.16 2.13 20.79
CA LYS A 147 -7.33 3.57 20.90
C LYS A 147 -8.82 3.86 21.03
N PRO A 148 -9.30 4.49 22.13
CA PRO A 148 -10.68 4.93 22.20
C PRO A 148 -10.95 5.84 20.99
N ILE A 149 -12.06 5.62 20.30
CA ILE A 149 -12.47 6.44 19.16
C ILE A 149 -12.89 7.80 19.72
N ILE A 150 -11.91 8.66 19.99
CA ILE A 150 -12.13 10.07 20.31
C ILE A 150 -12.56 10.71 19.00
N ARG A 151 -13.87 10.75 18.74
CA ARG A 151 -14.42 11.58 17.67
C ARG A 151 -14.32 13.01 18.17
N CYS A 152 -13.47 13.83 17.56
CA CYS A 152 -13.72 15.26 17.62
C CYS A 152 -15.06 15.51 16.93
N ASP A 153 -15.80 16.52 17.37
CA ASP A 153 -16.91 17.02 16.57
C ASP A 153 -16.38 17.26 15.16
N LYS A 154 -16.98 16.55 14.19
CA LYS A 154 -16.56 16.63 12.78
C LYS A 154 -16.75 18.08 12.36
N LYS A 155 -15.66 18.85 12.32
CA LYS A 155 -15.68 20.19 11.73
C LYS A 155 -16.18 20.03 10.30
N LYS A 156 -17.29 20.70 9.97
CA LYS A 156 -17.79 20.75 8.59
C LYS A 156 -16.73 21.46 7.77
N ILE A 157 -16.02 20.71 6.92
CA ILE A 157 -15.07 21.26 5.96
C ILE A 157 -15.88 21.57 4.70
N TYR A 158 -15.96 22.85 4.35
CA TYR A 158 -16.53 23.29 3.08
C TYR A 158 -15.40 23.33 2.06
N ILE A 159 -15.59 22.68 0.92
CA ILE A 159 -14.68 22.74 -0.21
C ILE A 159 -15.43 23.48 -1.31
N GLU A 160 -14.93 24.64 -1.69
CA GLU A 160 -15.44 25.37 -2.86
C GLU A 160 -14.88 24.72 -4.11
N ILE A 161 -15.74 23.99 -4.83
CA ILE A 161 -15.40 23.41 -6.12
C ILE A 161 -15.84 24.41 -7.18
N PRO A 162 -14.93 24.89 -8.06
CA PRO A 162 -15.32 25.78 -9.15
C PRO A 162 -16.40 25.13 -10.00
N LEU A 163 -17.38 25.93 -10.42
CA LEU A 163 -18.54 25.46 -11.17
C LEU A 163 -18.10 24.94 -12.55
N ILE A 164 -17.98 23.61 -12.67
CA ILE A 164 -17.73 22.92 -13.92
C ILE A 164 -19.10 22.47 -14.42
N ARG A 165 -19.70 23.27 -15.32
CA ARG A 165 -21.11 23.19 -15.76
C ARG A 165 -21.68 21.77 -15.82
N SER A 166 -21.05 20.85 -16.55
CA SER A 166 -21.57 19.49 -16.72
C SER A 166 -21.53 18.66 -15.44
N PHE A 167 -20.41 18.68 -14.71
CA PHE A 167 -20.17 17.81 -13.55
C PHE A 167 -20.78 18.35 -12.25
N THR A 168 -20.75 19.67 -12.03
CA THR A 168 -21.26 20.28 -10.79
C THR A 168 -22.78 20.28 -10.72
N LEU A 169 -23.48 20.25 -11.87
CA LEU A 169 -24.94 20.12 -11.91
C LEU A 169 -25.42 18.72 -11.48
N GLU A 170 -24.65 17.67 -11.78
CA GLU A 170 -24.94 16.29 -11.36
C GLU A 170 -24.70 16.06 -9.86
N LEU A 171 -23.75 16.80 -9.27
CA LEU A 171 -23.41 16.73 -7.84
C LEU A 171 -24.41 17.46 -6.93
N LYS A 172 -25.44 18.11 -7.47
CA LYS A 172 -26.50 18.71 -6.64
C LYS A 172 -27.15 17.61 -5.81
N LYS A 173 -27.12 17.79 -4.48
CA LYS A 173 -27.84 16.95 -3.52
C LYS A 173 -29.30 16.84 -3.98
N LYS A 174 -29.84 15.62 -4.10
CA LYS A 174 -31.30 15.42 -4.16
C LYS A 174 -31.86 16.02 -2.87
N ASN A 175 -32.44 17.21 -2.96
CA ASN A 175 -33.03 17.88 -1.83
C ASN A 175 -34.14 16.97 -1.29
N HIS A 176 -34.04 16.61 -0.01
CA HIS A 176 -35.20 16.11 0.73
C HIS A 176 -36.23 17.25 0.69
N THR A 177 -37.35 17.01 0.02
CA THR A 177 -38.49 17.93 0.01
C THR A 177 -38.91 18.18 1.46
N PRO A 178 -38.95 19.44 1.93
CA PRO A 178 -39.66 19.77 3.16
C PRO A 178 -41.17 19.67 2.88
N LEU A 179 -41.86 18.93 3.76
CA LEU A 179 -43.32 18.99 3.93
C LEU A 179 -43.74 20.40 4.37
#